data_AF-A0AAD3RFV6-F1
#
_entry.id   AF-A0AAD3RFV6-F1
#
_cell.length_a   1.000
_cell.length_b   1.000
_cell.length_c   1.000
_cell.angle_alpha   90.00
_cell.angle_beta   90.00
_cell.angle_gamma   90.00
#
_symmetry.space_group_name_H-M   'P 1'
#
loop_
_entity.id
_entity.type
_entity.pdbx_description
1 polymer ?
#
loop_
_entity_poly.entity_id
_entity_poly.type
_entity_poly.pdbx_seq_one_letter_code
_entity_poly.pdbx_strand_id
1 'polypeptide(L)'
;MTSTKRWLLAGFALLYICGAVGAKRNFKCPSGCSCSKETIICVGTSHVPRTVPNEINSLSMVNGSIAEITEGMFSLMPSLQLLLLNANSLTTIKDDAFSGLPHLEYLFIEGNKIETITKNSFRGLRDLTHLSLANNKMRFLPRDLFFDLDSLLELDLRGNSFQCTCENKWLMTWLKNTNATVSDVFCAGPSDMKGKRLSDLPIPPGECISTDFVRHQSIPIQSMSADIFSFKEDIYVAMAAPNSNSCVVMEWDHIEMNFRKFDNITGKSVVGCKSVLIDNHVLIIVTQLFGGSHIYKFDDQQNKFTKFQTIEVFNISKPNDIEVFQMDGDWYFVIVDSSKAGLSTLYKWTDQPDRNETGFYSYQFLHEWFRDTDAEYVEVDGKSYLILASRSQPPVIYLWNKSTLKFILHGEIPSVDDVVAVKAFREEDELYLALTCYIGDSKVLKWTNKQFTEVQTLPSRGAMILQPFSFSDRHYLALGSDYSFTQIYLWDAETKTFHKFKDIYVQSPRSFTVVTTDRRNFIFSSSFKGKSMVFEHIIVDLSL
;
A
#
# COMPACT_ATOMS: atom_id res chain seq x y z
N MET A 1 42.07 -49.25 -41.10
CA MET A 1 42.56 -50.46 -40.42
C MET A 1 41.42 -51.07 -39.61
N THR A 2 40.90 -52.21 -40.08
CA THR A 2 40.14 -53.30 -39.40
C THR A 2 39.41 -53.01 -38.07
N SER A 3 38.07 -52.97 -38.01
CA SER A 3 37.09 -54.10 -38.01
C SER A 3 36.72 -54.58 -36.59
N THR A 4 35.54 -54.20 -36.11
CA THR A 4 34.87 -54.83 -34.95
C THR A 4 33.38 -55.02 -35.25
N LYS A 5 33.00 -56.26 -35.54
CA LYS A 5 31.60 -56.75 -35.44
C LYS A 5 31.60 -58.28 -35.22
N ARG A 6 30.59 -58.70 -34.43
CA ARG A 6 30.12 -60.07 -34.10
C ARG A 6 30.90 -60.76 -32.96
N TRP A 7 30.30 -61.43 -31.98
CA TRP A 7 29.12 -62.32 -31.94
C TRP A 7 28.51 -62.28 -30.51
N LEU A 8 27.20 -62.06 -30.31
CA LEU A 8 26.04 -62.99 -30.38
C LEU A 8 25.76 -63.79 -29.09
N LEU A 9 24.54 -63.55 -28.58
CA LEU A 9 23.76 -64.22 -27.55
C LEU A 9 23.78 -65.76 -27.60
N ALA A 10 23.95 -66.39 -26.43
CA ALA A 10 23.37 -67.67 -26.00
C ALA A 10 23.81 -67.89 -24.54
N GLY A 11 23.01 -68.32 -23.56
CA GLY A 11 21.63 -68.77 -23.54
C GLY A 11 21.16 -68.84 -22.08
N PHE A 12 19.84 -68.95 -21.96
CA PHE A 12 19.08 -69.08 -20.73
C PHE A 12 19.51 -70.25 -19.83
N ALA A 13 19.38 -70.00 -18.53
CA ALA A 13 18.94 -70.90 -17.46
C ALA A 13 19.84 -72.10 -17.07
N LEU A 14 20.45 -72.00 -15.88
CA LEU A 14 20.55 -73.11 -14.93
C LEU A 14 20.84 -72.58 -13.50
N LEU A 15 19.91 -72.88 -12.58
CA LEU A 15 20.00 -72.88 -11.10
C LEU A 15 20.15 -71.51 -10.42
N TYR A 16 19.10 -70.87 -9.88
CA TYR A 16 18.29 -71.29 -8.72
C TYR A 16 19.06 -72.17 -7.74
N ILE A 17 19.74 -71.54 -6.77
CA ILE A 17 19.52 -71.65 -5.32
C ILE A 17 20.58 -70.75 -4.67
N CYS A 18 20.18 -69.53 -4.36
CA CYS A 18 20.72 -68.83 -3.20
C CYS A 18 19.59 -67.97 -2.70
N GLY A 19 18.83 -68.50 -1.74
CA GLY A 19 17.84 -67.71 -1.03
C GLY A 19 18.56 -66.49 -0.48
N ALA A 20 18.15 -65.31 -0.94
CA ALA A 20 18.55 -64.06 -0.33
C ALA A 20 17.99 -64.09 1.10
N VAL A 21 18.79 -64.58 2.05
CA VAL A 21 18.62 -64.24 3.45
C VAL A 21 18.85 -62.74 3.49
N GLY A 22 17.77 -61.97 3.42
CA GLY A 22 17.81 -60.54 3.63
C GLY A 22 18.55 -60.29 4.93
N ALA A 23 19.71 -59.64 4.86
CA ALA A 23 20.45 -59.23 6.02
C ALA A 23 19.53 -58.32 6.85
N LYS A 24 18.92 -58.85 7.90
CA LYS A 24 18.19 -58.05 8.89
C LYS A 24 19.20 -57.04 9.44
N ARG A 25 19.08 -55.78 9.02
CA ARG A 25 19.77 -54.68 9.71
C ARG A 25 19.29 -54.74 11.15
N ASN A 26 20.17 -55.12 12.08
CA ASN A 26 19.84 -55.15 13.49
C ASN A 26 19.51 -53.71 13.92
N PHE A 27 18.23 -53.42 14.04
CA PHE A 27 17.75 -52.17 14.57
C PHE A 27 18.28 -52.00 15.99
N LYS A 28 19.01 -50.90 16.22
CA LYS A 28 19.39 -50.46 17.56
C LYS A 28 18.54 -49.26 17.89
N CYS A 29 17.89 -49.31 19.05
CA CYS A 29 17.09 -48.19 19.52
C CYS A 29 17.98 -46.93 19.65
N PRO A 30 17.56 -45.79 19.10
CA PRO A 30 18.34 -44.55 19.18
C PRO A 30 18.61 -44.11 20.63
N SER A 31 19.76 -43.49 20.87
CA SER A 31 20.09 -42.93 22.18
C SER A 31 19.08 -41.86 22.60
N GLY A 32 18.59 -41.95 23.83
CA GLY A 32 17.53 -41.06 24.33
C GLY A 32 16.11 -41.49 23.95
N CYS A 33 15.97 -42.67 23.33
CA CYS A 33 14.67 -43.27 23.02
C CYS A 33 14.50 -44.64 23.70
N SER A 34 13.25 -44.98 23.98
CA SER A 34 12.76 -46.28 24.39
C SER A 34 11.95 -46.87 23.24
N CYS A 35 12.35 -48.06 22.76
CA CYS A 35 11.74 -48.68 21.59
C CYS A 35 11.08 -50.00 21.98
N SER A 36 9.84 -50.18 21.53
CA SER A 36 9.13 -51.45 21.54
C SER A 36 9.03 -52.01 20.12
N LYS A 37 8.20 -53.04 19.91
CA LYS A 37 7.97 -53.62 18.58
C LYS A 37 7.28 -52.64 17.63
N GLU A 38 6.41 -51.78 18.15
CA GLU A 38 5.52 -50.92 17.37
C GLU A 38 5.65 -49.44 17.74
N THR A 39 6.27 -49.14 18.89
CA THR A 39 6.35 -47.77 19.44
C THR A 39 7.77 -47.31 19.67
N ILE A 40 8.03 -46.02 19.42
CA ILE A 40 9.28 -45.35 19.76
C ILE A 40 8.95 -44.10 20.59
N ILE A 41 9.49 -44.03 21.80
CA ILE A 41 9.32 -42.88 22.70
C ILE A 41 10.68 -42.25 22.96
N CYS A 42 10.87 -41.04 22.50
CA CYS A 42 12.10 -40.29 22.55
C CYS A 42 11.95 -39.11 23.53
N VAL A 43 12.81 -39.03 24.56
CA VAL A 43 12.75 -37.98 25.58
C VAL A 43 14.08 -37.23 25.61
N GLY A 44 14.03 -35.90 25.48
CA GLY A 44 15.24 -35.07 25.54
C GLY A 44 16.12 -35.10 24.28
N THR A 45 15.65 -35.74 23.19
CA THR A 45 16.37 -35.81 21.91
C THR A 45 15.70 -34.94 20.85
N SER A 46 16.53 -34.38 19.97
CA SER A 46 16.12 -33.44 18.94
C SER A 46 16.26 -34.01 17.53
N HIS A 47 16.65 -35.29 17.40
CA HIS A 47 16.87 -35.94 16.12
C HIS A 47 15.78 -36.99 15.87
N VAL A 48 15.10 -36.87 14.74
CA VAL A 48 14.15 -37.88 14.27
C VAL A 48 14.92 -39.17 13.91
N PRO A 49 14.52 -40.34 14.43
CA PRO A 49 15.15 -41.61 14.10
C PRO A 49 15.13 -41.90 12.59
N ARG A 50 16.32 -42.09 11.99
CA ARG A 50 16.46 -42.41 10.54
C ARG A 50 16.54 -43.89 10.22
N THR A 51 16.82 -44.73 11.23
CA THR A 51 16.87 -46.18 11.07
C THR A 51 15.82 -46.77 11.98
N VAL A 52 14.73 -47.25 11.42
CA VAL A 52 13.54 -47.72 12.15
C VAL A 52 13.04 -49.02 11.52
N PRO A 53 12.41 -49.92 12.30
CA PRO A 53 11.68 -51.07 11.76
C PRO A 53 10.50 -50.61 10.91
N ASN A 54 10.08 -51.42 9.93
CA ASN A 54 8.95 -51.09 9.06
C ASN A 54 7.60 -51.19 9.79
N GLU A 55 7.58 -51.82 10.96
CA GLU A 55 6.40 -52.13 11.77
C GLU A 55 6.05 -51.06 12.81
N ILE A 56 6.77 -49.93 12.85
CA ILE A 56 6.48 -48.84 13.81
C ILE A 56 5.20 -48.11 13.41
N ASN A 57 4.22 -48.11 14.32
CA ASN A 57 2.95 -47.40 14.17
C ASN A 57 2.87 -46.13 15.05
N SER A 58 3.73 -45.98 16.06
CA SER A 58 3.67 -44.85 16.99
C SER A 58 5.04 -44.25 17.27
N LEU A 59 5.17 -42.93 17.10
CA LEU A 59 6.35 -42.15 17.45
C LEU A 59 5.97 -41.02 18.41
N SER A 60 6.68 -40.92 19.52
CA SER A 60 6.56 -39.82 20.47
C SER A 60 7.90 -39.15 20.71
N MET A 61 7.96 -37.83 20.56
CA MET A 61 9.14 -37.01 20.86
C MET A 61 8.77 -35.93 21.87
N VAL A 62 9.34 -36.02 23.07
CA VAL A 62 8.97 -35.22 24.24
C VAL A 62 10.19 -34.49 24.82
N ASN A 63 10.02 -33.23 25.22
CA ASN A 63 11.06 -32.42 25.88
C ASN A 63 12.38 -32.31 25.07
N GLY A 64 12.29 -32.36 23.74
CA GLY A 64 13.44 -32.16 22.84
C GLY A 64 13.66 -30.70 22.45
N SER A 65 14.60 -30.47 21.54
CA SER A 65 14.92 -29.15 20.99
C SER A 65 14.70 -29.08 19.46
N ILE A 66 13.72 -29.83 18.94
CA ILE A 66 13.33 -29.75 17.52
C ILE A 66 12.82 -28.33 17.26
N ALA A 67 13.47 -27.61 16.35
CA ALA A 67 13.15 -26.21 16.04
C ALA A 67 12.23 -26.08 14.83
N GLU A 68 12.36 -26.96 13.84
CA GLU A 68 11.56 -26.96 12.61
C GLU A 68 11.17 -28.38 12.18
N ILE A 69 10.03 -28.52 11.49
CA ILE A 69 9.67 -29.71 10.72
C ILE A 69 9.76 -29.35 9.23
N THR A 70 10.62 -30.04 8.51
CA THR A 70 10.87 -29.86 7.07
C THR A 70 10.11 -30.89 6.24
N GLU A 71 10.04 -30.67 4.93
CA GLU A 71 9.45 -31.60 3.96
C GLU A 71 9.88 -33.06 4.20
N GLY A 72 8.89 -33.95 4.32
CA GLY A 72 9.10 -35.39 4.39
C GLY A 72 9.95 -35.88 5.57
N MET A 73 10.04 -35.10 6.66
CA MET A 73 10.91 -35.39 7.81
C MET A 73 10.64 -36.78 8.42
N PHE A 74 9.41 -37.27 8.32
CA PHE A 74 8.97 -38.56 8.86
C PHE A 74 8.75 -39.65 7.79
N SER A 75 9.11 -39.38 6.53
CA SER A 75 8.85 -40.27 5.37
C SER A 75 9.45 -41.68 5.46
N LEU A 76 10.41 -41.90 6.37
CA LEU A 76 11.01 -43.21 6.64
C LEU A 76 10.12 -44.13 7.51
N MET A 77 8.97 -43.63 7.98
CA MET A 77 8.00 -44.36 8.80
C MET A 77 6.61 -44.39 8.12
N PRO A 78 6.46 -45.01 6.95
CA PRO A 78 5.20 -44.93 6.19
C PRO A 78 4.01 -45.62 6.87
N SER A 79 4.26 -46.52 7.83
CA SER A 79 3.24 -47.24 8.61
C SER A 79 2.75 -46.47 9.85
N LEU A 80 3.20 -45.23 10.05
CA LEU A 80 2.91 -44.46 11.26
C LEU A 80 1.42 -44.08 11.33
N GLN A 81 0.79 -44.41 12.45
CA GLN A 81 -0.59 -44.07 12.79
C GLN A 81 -0.68 -42.98 13.86
N LEU A 82 0.30 -42.91 14.76
CA LEU A 82 0.37 -41.89 15.83
C LEU A 82 1.71 -41.16 15.82
N LEU A 83 1.64 -39.83 15.78
CA LEU A 83 2.78 -38.93 15.96
C LEU A 83 2.51 -37.90 17.05
N LEU A 84 3.32 -37.95 18.12
CA LEU A 84 3.26 -37.00 19.24
C LEU A 84 4.55 -36.19 19.30
N LEU A 85 4.42 -34.86 19.22
CA LEU A 85 5.49 -33.87 19.32
C LEU A 85 5.15 -32.88 20.44
N ASN A 86 5.48 -33.24 21.68
CA ASN A 86 5.09 -32.48 22.87
C ASN A 86 6.29 -31.77 23.53
N ALA A 87 6.08 -30.52 23.94
CA ALA A 87 7.03 -29.74 24.73
C ALA A 87 8.43 -29.64 24.09
N ASN A 88 8.48 -29.46 22.77
CA ASN A 88 9.71 -29.12 22.05
C ASN A 88 9.82 -27.58 21.87
N SER A 89 10.95 -27.14 21.33
CA SER A 89 11.15 -25.73 20.93
C SER A 89 10.72 -25.46 19.48
N LEU A 90 9.66 -26.13 19.01
CA LEU A 90 9.23 -26.06 17.60
C LEU A 90 8.65 -24.67 17.30
N THR A 91 9.21 -23.99 16.30
CA THR A 91 8.75 -22.66 15.84
C THR A 91 8.14 -22.68 14.44
N THR A 92 8.54 -23.63 13.58
CA THR A 92 8.14 -23.64 12.16
C THR A 92 7.73 -25.03 11.66
N ILE A 93 6.60 -25.10 10.94
CA ILE A 93 6.19 -26.27 10.15
C ILE A 93 6.13 -25.87 8.67
N LYS A 94 6.98 -26.49 7.84
CA LYS A 94 7.11 -26.19 6.41
C LYS A 94 6.09 -26.97 5.57
N ASP A 95 6.07 -26.68 4.27
CA ASP A 95 5.18 -27.36 3.33
C ASP A 95 5.57 -28.84 3.27
N ASP A 96 4.56 -29.71 3.09
CA ASP A 96 4.75 -31.16 2.92
C ASP A 96 5.54 -31.83 4.08
N ALA A 97 5.49 -31.23 5.28
CA ALA A 97 6.21 -31.65 6.47
C ALA A 97 5.96 -33.11 6.87
N PHE A 98 4.72 -33.58 6.69
CA PHE A 98 4.27 -34.93 7.02
C PHE A 98 4.07 -35.81 5.77
N SER A 99 4.64 -35.42 4.63
CA SER A 99 4.59 -36.24 3.41
C SER A 99 5.23 -37.61 3.65
N GLY A 100 4.62 -38.63 3.04
CA GLY A 100 5.02 -40.03 3.23
C GLY A 100 4.38 -40.74 4.43
N LEU A 101 3.41 -40.10 5.11
CA LEU A 101 2.63 -40.70 6.20
C LEU A 101 1.15 -40.94 5.79
N PRO A 102 0.86 -41.87 4.86
CA PRO A 102 -0.49 -42.05 4.32
C PRO A 102 -1.50 -42.59 5.33
N HIS A 103 -1.05 -43.26 6.39
CA HIS A 103 -1.88 -43.95 7.39
C HIS A 103 -1.95 -43.22 8.74
N LEU A 104 -1.53 -41.95 8.78
CA LEU A 104 -1.48 -41.19 10.04
C LEU A 104 -2.89 -40.81 10.48
N GLU A 105 -3.30 -41.32 11.64
CA GLU A 105 -4.63 -41.09 12.22
C GLU A 105 -4.60 -40.05 13.35
N TYR A 106 -3.52 -40.02 14.13
CA TYR A 106 -3.35 -39.18 15.32
C TYR A 106 -2.10 -38.31 15.20
N LEU A 107 -2.28 -36.99 15.16
CA LEU A 107 -1.20 -36.01 15.12
C LEU A 107 -1.36 -35.01 16.27
N PHE A 108 -0.46 -35.08 17.24
CA PHE A 108 -0.47 -34.23 18.42
C PHE A 108 0.80 -33.39 18.48
N ILE A 109 0.67 -32.09 18.26
CA ILE A 109 1.77 -31.12 18.31
C ILE A 109 1.43 -30.11 19.39
N GLU A 110 1.84 -30.39 20.64
CA GLU A 110 1.37 -29.66 21.82
C GLU A 110 2.50 -28.99 22.60
N GLY A 111 2.22 -27.85 23.20
CA GLY A 111 3.14 -27.22 24.15
C GLY A 111 4.44 -26.70 23.53
N ASN A 112 4.44 -26.34 22.24
CA ASN A 112 5.58 -25.73 21.56
C ASN A 112 5.40 -24.19 21.45
N LYS A 113 6.17 -23.54 20.56
CA LYS A 113 6.12 -22.09 20.32
C LYS A 113 6.00 -21.82 18.83
N ILE A 114 5.01 -22.43 18.19
CA ILE A 114 4.87 -22.37 16.74
C ILE A 114 4.51 -20.94 16.34
N GLU A 115 5.44 -20.31 15.63
CA GLU A 115 5.27 -18.96 15.07
C GLU A 115 4.72 -19.02 13.65
N THR A 116 5.15 -20.01 12.86
CA THR A 116 4.78 -20.12 11.44
C THR A 116 4.39 -21.56 11.07
N ILE A 117 3.21 -21.69 10.46
CA ILE A 117 2.76 -22.90 9.74
C ILE A 117 2.50 -22.47 8.31
N THR A 118 2.90 -23.29 7.35
CA THR A 118 2.70 -23.03 5.93
C THR A 118 1.41 -23.70 5.42
N LYS A 119 0.86 -23.19 4.32
CA LYS A 119 -0.44 -23.63 3.79
C LYS A 119 -0.50 -25.14 3.55
N ASN A 120 0.57 -25.74 3.04
CA ASN A 120 0.58 -27.15 2.66
C ASN A 120 1.23 -28.04 3.72
N SER A 121 1.34 -27.60 4.98
CA SER A 121 1.98 -28.37 6.04
C SER A 121 1.31 -29.73 6.29
N PHE A 122 -0.02 -29.82 6.21
CA PHE A 122 -0.78 -31.07 6.43
C PHE A 122 -1.26 -31.75 5.14
N ARG A 123 -0.69 -31.37 3.99
CA ARG A 123 -1.10 -31.90 2.70
C ARG A 123 -0.97 -33.43 2.67
N GLY A 124 -1.99 -34.10 2.13
CA GLY A 124 -2.02 -35.56 1.95
C GLY A 124 -2.35 -36.38 3.21
N LEU A 125 -2.60 -35.77 4.38
CA LEU A 125 -3.00 -36.48 5.60
C LEU A 125 -4.50 -36.83 5.62
N ARG A 126 -4.94 -37.64 4.64
CA ARG A 126 -6.36 -37.94 4.40
C ARG A 126 -7.00 -38.85 5.44
N ASP A 127 -6.20 -39.71 6.08
CA ASP A 127 -6.64 -40.64 7.13
C ASP A 127 -6.62 -40.00 8.54
N LEU A 128 -6.23 -38.72 8.65
CA LEU A 128 -6.09 -38.06 9.95
C LEU A 128 -7.45 -37.82 10.59
N THR A 129 -7.65 -38.43 11.77
CA THR A 129 -8.90 -38.33 12.54
C THR A 129 -8.78 -37.38 13.72
N HIS A 130 -7.60 -37.26 14.33
CA HIS A 130 -7.38 -36.40 15.50
C HIS A 130 -6.16 -35.51 15.28
N LEU A 131 -6.38 -34.20 15.33
CA LEU A 131 -5.33 -33.18 15.25
C LEU A 131 -5.34 -32.32 16.50
N SER A 132 -4.22 -32.26 17.22
CA SER A 132 -4.02 -31.27 18.28
C SER A 132 -2.89 -30.31 17.94
N LEU A 133 -3.20 -29.02 18.00
CA LEU A 133 -2.24 -27.91 17.97
C LEU A 133 -2.34 -27.08 19.26
N ALA A 134 -2.70 -27.72 20.37
CA ALA A 134 -2.94 -27.04 21.63
C ALA A 134 -1.66 -26.44 22.23
N ASN A 135 -1.81 -25.30 22.91
CA ASN A 135 -0.76 -24.64 23.68
C ASN A 135 0.49 -24.22 22.87
N ASN A 136 0.31 -23.80 21.62
CA ASN A 136 1.42 -23.34 20.76
C ASN A 136 1.54 -21.81 20.64
N LYS A 137 0.69 -21.05 21.33
CA LYS A 137 0.65 -19.56 21.30
C LYS A 137 0.41 -18.96 19.91
N MET A 138 -0.22 -19.70 19.02
CA MET A 138 -0.50 -19.25 17.66
C MET A 138 -1.45 -18.06 17.67
N ARG A 139 -1.19 -17.10 16.79
CA ARG A 139 -2.05 -15.92 16.58
C ARG A 139 -2.95 -16.07 15.36
N PHE A 140 -2.50 -16.81 14.36
CA PHE A 140 -3.17 -17.05 13.09
C PHE A 140 -2.87 -18.46 12.58
N LEU A 141 -3.73 -18.98 11.71
CA LEU A 141 -3.44 -20.17 10.91
C LEU A 141 -3.55 -19.80 9.41
N PRO A 142 -2.68 -20.34 8.54
CA PRO A 142 -2.76 -20.12 7.10
C PRO A 142 -4.07 -20.69 6.54
N ARG A 143 -4.64 -20.01 5.57
CA ARG A 143 -5.87 -20.42 4.90
C ARG A 143 -5.74 -21.81 4.25
N ASP A 144 -6.84 -22.55 4.26
CA ASP A 144 -6.98 -23.90 3.68
C ASP A 144 -6.02 -24.93 4.29
N LEU A 145 -5.44 -24.64 5.46
CA LEU A 145 -4.53 -25.56 6.14
C LEU A 145 -5.14 -26.97 6.34
N PHE A 146 -6.45 -27.05 6.45
CA PHE A 146 -7.21 -28.28 6.68
C PHE A 146 -7.87 -28.86 5.42
N PHE A 147 -7.53 -28.39 4.22
CA PHE A 147 -8.29 -28.74 3.01
C PHE A 147 -8.25 -30.23 2.64
N ASP A 148 -7.16 -30.93 2.99
CA ASP A 148 -6.93 -32.35 2.68
C ASP A 148 -7.30 -33.28 3.86
N LEU A 149 -7.85 -32.73 4.97
CA LEU A 149 -8.16 -33.46 6.19
C LEU A 149 -9.60 -34.00 6.18
N ASP A 150 -9.93 -34.82 5.19
CA ASP A 150 -11.29 -35.31 4.92
C ASP A 150 -11.87 -36.18 6.06
N SER A 151 -11.01 -36.87 6.82
CA SER A 151 -11.40 -37.81 7.89
C SER A 151 -11.38 -37.19 9.30
N LEU A 152 -11.19 -35.87 9.41
CA LEU A 152 -10.97 -35.22 10.70
C LEU A 152 -12.24 -35.27 11.59
N LEU A 153 -12.11 -35.89 12.75
CA LEU A 153 -13.17 -36.05 13.76
C LEU A 153 -12.98 -35.11 14.94
N GLU A 154 -11.74 -34.89 15.37
CA GLU A 154 -11.42 -34.03 16.52
C GLU A 154 -10.28 -33.05 16.20
N LEU A 155 -10.50 -31.78 16.56
CA LEU A 155 -9.50 -30.73 16.46
C LEU A 155 -9.34 -30.00 17.81
N ASP A 156 -8.12 -29.99 18.35
CA ASP A 156 -7.80 -29.21 19.55
C ASP A 156 -6.90 -28.01 19.24
N LEU A 157 -7.43 -26.82 19.49
CA LEU A 157 -6.77 -25.53 19.29
C LEU A 157 -6.65 -24.72 20.61
N ARG A 158 -6.94 -25.32 21.76
CA ARG A 158 -6.91 -24.63 23.07
C ARG A 158 -5.52 -24.08 23.39
N GLY A 159 -5.47 -23.05 24.25
CA GLY A 159 -4.19 -22.48 24.72
C GLY A 159 -3.39 -21.72 23.66
N ASN A 160 -4.04 -21.36 22.54
CA ASN A 160 -3.51 -20.43 21.54
C ASN A 160 -4.06 -19.00 21.76
N SER A 161 -3.48 -18.03 21.07
CA SER A 161 -3.73 -16.60 21.25
C SER A 161 -4.29 -15.95 19.98
N PHE A 162 -5.34 -16.55 19.41
CA PHE A 162 -5.88 -16.14 18.11
C PHE A 162 -6.39 -14.71 18.09
N GLN A 163 -6.01 -13.95 17.06
CA GLN A 163 -6.56 -12.63 16.79
C GLN A 163 -7.78 -12.78 15.90
N CYS A 164 -8.95 -12.33 16.37
CA CYS A 164 -10.22 -12.39 15.64
C CYS A 164 -10.36 -11.19 14.70
N THR A 165 -9.44 -11.12 13.75
CA THR A 165 -9.42 -10.16 12.63
C THR A 165 -9.77 -10.89 11.33
N CYS A 166 -9.77 -10.16 10.20
CA CYS A 166 -10.04 -10.75 8.89
C CYS A 166 -9.07 -11.88 8.50
N GLU A 167 -7.82 -11.86 8.97
CA GLU A 167 -6.82 -12.90 8.69
C GLU A 167 -7.24 -14.29 9.19
N ASN A 168 -8.01 -14.37 10.28
CA ASN A 168 -8.56 -15.63 10.80
C ASN A 168 -10.03 -15.85 10.40
N LYS A 169 -10.60 -15.05 9.49
CA LYS A 169 -12.01 -15.20 9.07
C LYS A 169 -12.29 -16.58 8.49
N TRP A 170 -11.35 -17.12 7.71
CA TRP A 170 -11.47 -18.46 7.16
C TRP A 170 -11.58 -19.51 8.28
N LEU A 171 -10.80 -19.37 9.35
CA LEU A 171 -10.81 -20.30 10.49
C LEU A 171 -12.12 -20.19 11.25
N MET A 172 -12.60 -18.97 11.54
CA MET A 172 -13.91 -18.75 12.15
C MET A 172 -15.05 -19.38 11.33
N THR A 173 -14.97 -19.24 9.99
CA THR A 173 -15.94 -19.84 9.06
C THR A 173 -15.85 -21.36 9.04
N TRP A 174 -14.64 -21.91 9.00
CA TRP A 174 -14.40 -23.34 9.02
C TRP A 174 -14.90 -23.97 10.32
N LEU A 175 -14.62 -23.35 11.48
CA LEU A 175 -15.07 -23.80 12.80
C LEU A 175 -16.60 -23.84 12.94
N LYS A 176 -17.30 -22.93 12.25
CA LYS A 176 -18.77 -22.89 12.24
C LYS A 176 -19.39 -23.98 11.37
N ASN A 177 -18.70 -24.37 10.30
CA ASN A 177 -19.24 -25.25 9.26
C ASN A 177 -18.69 -26.69 9.31
N THR A 178 -17.62 -26.94 10.08
CA THR A 178 -17.02 -28.25 10.20
C THR A 178 -17.92 -29.22 10.96
N ASN A 179 -17.85 -30.50 10.60
CA ASN A 179 -18.48 -31.59 11.34
C ASN A 179 -17.56 -32.14 12.46
N ALA A 180 -16.29 -31.74 12.48
CA ALA A 180 -15.34 -32.17 13.50
C ALA A 180 -15.73 -31.56 14.87
N THR A 181 -15.51 -32.32 15.93
CA THR A 181 -15.61 -31.80 17.31
C THR A 181 -14.40 -30.92 17.58
N VAL A 182 -14.64 -29.64 17.86
CA VAL A 182 -13.57 -28.68 18.16
C VAL A 182 -13.68 -28.19 19.59
N SER A 183 -12.56 -28.19 20.31
CA SER A 183 -12.46 -27.60 21.65
C SER A 183 -12.85 -26.11 21.66
N ASP A 184 -13.28 -25.59 22.81
CA ASP A 184 -13.57 -24.16 22.96
C ASP A 184 -12.32 -23.28 22.79
N VAL A 185 -12.36 -22.40 21.79
CA VAL A 185 -11.31 -21.43 21.49
C VAL A 185 -11.86 -20.02 21.58
N PHE A 186 -11.10 -19.12 22.19
CA PHE A 186 -11.50 -17.74 22.44
C PHE A 186 -10.53 -16.74 21.81
N CYS A 187 -11.05 -15.59 21.41
CA CYS A 187 -10.27 -14.49 20.86
C CYS A 187 -9.34 -13.90 21.92
N ALA A 188 -8.07 -13.72 21.59
CA ALA A 188 -7.12 -12.97 22.41
C ALA A 188 -7.17 -11.46 22.13
N GLY A 189 -7.61 -11.07 20.93
CA GLY A 189 -7.80 -9.69 20.48
C GLY A 189 -8.59 -9.64 19.16
N PRO A 190 -8.92 -8.46 18.62
CA PRO A 190 -8.78 -7.13 19.22
C PRO A 190 -9.64 -6.94 20.49
N SER A 191 -9.48 -5.83 21.22
CA SER A 191 -10.03 -5.62 22.59
C SER A 191 -11.54 -5.83 22.69
N ASP A 192 -12.27 -5.44 21.65
CA ASP A 192 -13.72 -5.59 21.44
C ASP A 192 -14.16 -7.04 21.14
N MET A 193 -13.24 -7.87 20.65
CA MET A 193 -13.46 -9.30 20.38
C MET A 193 -12.93 -10.21 21.48
N LYS A 194 -12.03 -9.71 22.34
CA LYS A 194 -11.36 -10.49 23.38
C LYS A 194 -12.35 -11.26 24.26
N GLY A 195 -12.12 -12.56 24.42
CA GLY A 195 -12.94 -13.45 25.23
C GLY A 195 -14.20 -13.99 24.53
N LYS A 196 -14.54 -13.52 23.32
CA LYS A 196 -15.60 -14.13 22.50
C LYS A 196 -15.12 -15.47 21.92
N ARG A 197 -16.03 -16.42 21.77
CA ARG A 197 -15.74 -17.75 21.21
C ARG A 197 -15.63 -17.65 19.68
N LEU A 198 -14.59 -18.24 19.09
CA LEU A 198 -14.30 -18.13 17.65
C LEU A 198 -15.44 -18.64 16.76
N SER A 199 -16.15 -19.70 17.19
CA SER A 199 -17.26 -20.32 16.46
C SER A 199 -18.55 -19.48 16.43
N ASP A 200 -18.71 -18.61 17.42
CA ASP A 200 -19.97 -17.92 17.69
C ASP A 200 -19.98 -16.50 17.10
N LEU A 201 -18.87 -16.08 16.48
CA LEU A 201 -18.74 -14.76 15.92
C LEU A 201 -19.64 -14.61 14.67
N PRO A 202 -20.44 -13.54 14.59
CA PRO A 202 -21.14 -13.21 13.36
C PRO A 202 -20.08 -12.98 12.28
N ILE A 203 -20.34 -13.49 11.07
CA ILE A 203 -19.53 -13.20 9.88
C ILE A 203 -20.39 -12.29 9.02
N PRO A 204 -20.31 -10.95 9.16
CA PRO A 204 -21.02 -10.07 8.26
C PRO A 204 -20.43 -10.22 6.85
N PRO A 205 -21.25 -10.43 5.81
CA PRO A 205 -20.78 -10.34 4.44
C PRO A 205 -20.30 -8.90 4.18
N GLY A 206 -19.09 -8.73 3.62
CA GLY A 206 -18.55 -7.44 3.19
C GLY A 206 -17.55 -6.74 4.12
N GLU A 207 -17.38 -7.14 5.38
CA GLU A 207 -16.49 -6.44 6.33
C GLU A 207 -14.99 -6.72 6.16
N CYS A 208 -14.61 -7.76 5.40
CA CYS A 208 -13.19 -8.07 5.14
C CYS A 208 -12.71 -7.57 3.79
N ILE A 209 -13.36 -6.54 3.25
CA ILE A 209 -12.89 -5.86 2.06
C ILE A 209 -12.03 -4.68 2.52
N SER A 210 -10.75 -4.75 2.20
CA SER A 210 -9.81 -3.64 2.32
C SER A 210 -9.42 -3.17 0.91
N THR A 211 -8.41 -2.32 0.85
CA THR A 211 -7.85 -1.81 -0.39
C THR A 211 -6.34 -1.99 -0.39
N ASP A 212 -5.70 -1.79 -1.52
CA ASP A 212 -4.25 -1.66 -1.57
C ASP A 212 -3.81 -0.70 -2.68
N PHE A 213 -2.59 -0.18 -2.56
CA PHE A 213 -1.89 0.56 -3.59
C PHE A 213 -0.79 -0.32 -4.19
N VAL A 214 -1.00 -0.73 -5.44
CA VAL A 214 -0.07 -1.59 -6.18
C VAL A 214 0.56 -0.77 -7.30
N ARG A 215 1.87 -0.90 -7.49
CA ARG A 215 2.57 -0.20 -8.58
C ARG A 215 2.02 -0.66 -9.93
N HIS A 216 1.40 0.25 -10.67
CA HIS A 216 0.86 0.03 -12.01
C HIS A 216 1.88 0.36 -13.09
N GLN A 217 2.44 1.58 -13.06
CA GLN A 217 3.36 2.07 -14.09
C GLN A 217 4.51 2.88 -13.47
N SER A 218 5.67 2.85 -14.11
CA SER A 218 6.79 3.75 -13.82
C SER A 218 7.06 4.63 -15.03
N ILE A 219 6.92 5.94 -14.86
CA ILE A 219 7.10 6.95 -15.89
C ILE A 219 8.55 7.44 -15.80
N PRO A 220 9.38 7.27 -16.86
CA PRO A 220 10.81 7.62 -16.84
C PRO A 220 11.03 9.14 -16.97
N ILE A 221 10.26 9.94 -16.25
CA ILE A 221 10.29 11.40 -16.23
C ILE A 221 10.44 11.85 -14.78
N GLN A 222 11.46 12.65 -14.52
CA GLN A 222 11.60 13.42 -13.28
C GLN A 222 10.70 14.64 -13.37
N SER A 223 9.82 14.83 -12.40
CA SER A 223 8.82 15.88 -12.40
C SER A 223 8.65 16.55 -11.04
N MET A 224 8.27 17.83 -11.07
CA MET A 224 7.96 18.63 -9.88
C MET A 224 6.47 18.56 -9.55
N SER A 225 5.60 18.61 -10.55
CA SER A 225 4.15 18.56 -10.37
C SER A 225 3.51 17.71 -11.47
N ALA A 226 2.34 17.17 -11.17
CA ALA A 226 1.50 16.45 -12.11
C ALA A 226 0.05 16.91 -11.91
N ASP A 227 -0.52 17.50 -12.95
CA ASP A 227 -1.91 17.97 -12.96
C ASP A 227 -2.74 17.10 -13.91
N ILE A 228 -3.96 16.75 -13.50
CA ILE A 228 -4.83 15.83 -14.24
C ILE A 228 -6.02 16.62 -14.78
N PHE A 229 -6.34 16.40 -16.04
CA PHE A 229 -7.55 16.95 -16.65
C PHE A 229 -8.19 15.94 -17.60
N SER A 230 -9.50 16.06 -17.75
CA SER A 230 -10.27 15.30 -18.72
C SER A 230 -10.71 16.21 -19.85
N PHE A 231 -10.55 15.78 -21.10
CA PHE A 231 -10.96 16.53 -22.27
C PHE A 231 -11.42 15.56 -23.36
N LYS A 232 -12.63 15.81 -23.92
CA LYS A 232 -13.25 14.94 -24.93
C LYS A 232 -13.29 13.45 -24.53
N GLU A 233 -13.66 13.18 -23.27
CA GLU A 233 -13.74 11.82 -22.68
C GLU A 233 -12.40 11.11 -22.47
N ASP A 234 -11.28 11.73 -22.87
CA ASP A 234 -9.93 11.23 -22.58
C ASP A 234 -9.32 11.91 -21.36
N ILE A 235 -8.42 11.18 -20.69
CA ILE A 235 -7.74 11.62 -19.48
C ILE A 235 -6.29 11.94 -19.80
N TYR A 236 -5.85 13.12 -19.38
CA TYR A 236 -4.52 13.64 -19.60
C TYR A 236 -3.82 13.97 -18.28
N VAL A 237 -2.48 13.92 -18.32
CA VAL A 237 -1.62 14.34 -17.21
C VAL A 237 -0.59 15.34 -17.74
N ALA A 238 -0.60 16.56 -17.24
CA ALA A 238 0.41 17.57 -17.52
C ALA A 238 1.48 17.56 -16.42
N MET A 239 2.72 17.23 -16.79
CA MET A 239 3.83 17.08 -15.87
C MET A 239 4.88 18.18 -16.07
N ALA A 240 5.21 18.92 -15.02
CA ALA A 240 6.34 19.85 -15.05
C ALA A 240 7.66 19.08 -14.89
N ALA A 241 8.49 19.07 -15.93
CA ALA A 241 9.77 18.36 -15.96
C ALA A 241 10.94 19.37 -16.12
N PRO A 242 11.48 19.93 -15.01
CA PRO A 242 12.50 20.96 -15.07
C PRO A 242 13.77 20.51 -15.82
N ASN A 243 14.22 19.27 -15.58
CA ASN A 243 15.45 18.72 -16.17
C ASN A 243 15.31 18.48 -17.68
N SER A 244 14.08 18.23 -18.15
CA SER A 244 13.75 18.09 -19.56
C SER A 244 13.33 19.41 -20.21
N ASN A 245 13.35 20.52 -19.46
CA ASN A 245 12.93 21.84 -19.94
C ASN A 245 11.58 21.78 -20.67
N SER A 246 10.60 21.13 -20.05
CA SER A 246 9.30 20.91 -20.68
C SER A 246 8.15 20.69 -19.70
N CYS A 247 6.96 21.00 -20.18
CA CYS A 247 5.71 20.45 -19.69
C CYS A 247 5.34 19.26 -20.57
N VAL A 248 5.45 18.04 -20.02
CA VAL A 248 5.12 16.82 -20.76
C VAL A 248 3.65 16.50 -20.56
N VAL A 249 2.89 16.40 -21.64
CA VAL A 249 1.48 16.00 -21.58
C VAL A 249 1.40 14.52 -21.94
N MET A 250 0.81 13.74 -21.06
CA MET A 250 0.54 12.32 -21.26
C MET A 250 -0.97 12.10 -21.41
N GLU A 251 -1.33 11.05 -22.13
CA GLU A 251 -2.71 10.61 -22.37
C GLU A 251 -2.87 9.18 -21.87
N TRP A 252 -4.04 8.85 -21.36
CA TRP A 252 -4.42 7.48 -21.00
C TRP A 252 -4.76 6.66 -22.26
N ASP A 253 -4.04 5.55 -22.46
CA ASP A 253 -4.32 4.58 -23.51
C ASP A 253 -5.33 3.54 -23.01
N HIS A 254 -6.55 3.57 -23.54
CA HIS A 254 -7.63 2.64 -23.16
C HIS A 254 -7.39 1.18 -23.58
N ILE A 255 -6.47 0.93 -24.52
CA ILE A 255 -6.15 -0.41 -25.03
C ILE A 255 -5.02 -1.02 -24.18
N GLU A 256 -3.91 -0.30 -24.04
CA GLU A 256 -2.76 -0.77 -23.26
C GLU A 256 -2.93 -0.57 -21.74
N MET A 257 -3.95 0.18 -21.33
CA MET A 257 -4.24 0.57 -19.95
C MET A 257 -3.03 1.23 -19.26
N ASN A 258 -2.38 2.17 -19.95
CA ASN A 258 -1.20 2.86 -19.45
C ASN A 258 -1.21 4.34 -19.88
N PHE A 259 -0.36 5.16 -19.27
CA PHE A 259 -0.13 6.51 -19.75
C PHE A 259 0.95 6.53 -20.82
N ARG A 260 0.64 7.12 -21.98
CA ARG A 260 1.55 7.35 -23.10
C ARG A 260 1.81 8.84 -23.30
N LYS A 261 2.95 9.20 -23.89
CA LYS A 261 3.27 10.60 -24.19
C LYS A 261 2.37 11.09 -25.32
N PHE A 262 1.70 12.23 -25.10
CA PHE A 262 0.83 12.89 -26.08
C PHE A 262 1.52 14.09 -26.72
N ASP A 263 1.95 15.06 -25.90
CA ASP A 263 2.57 16.30 -26.37
C ASP A 263 3.72 16.75 -25.45
N ASN A 264 4.51 17.71 -25.90
CA ASN A 264 5.66 18.23 -25.18
C ASN A 264 5.82 19.73 -25.38
N ILE A 265 5.37 20.51 -24.40
CA ILE A 265 5.48 21.97 -24.43
C ILE A 265 6.86 22.36 -23.88
N THR A 266 7.74 22.89 -24.73
CA THR A 266 9.10 23.27 -24.33
C THR A 266 9.12 24.58 -23.53
N GLY A 267 9.92 24.62 -22.46
CA GLY A 267 10.12 25.81 -21.64
C GLY A 267 11.38 25.71 -20.77
N LYS A 268 12.04 26.83 -20.44
CA LYS A 268 13.29 26.79 -19.67
C LYS A 268 13.00 26.62 -18.18
N SER A 269 13.43 25.48 -17.61
CA SER A 269 13.22 25.14 -16.20
C SER A 269 11.76 25.29 -15.78
N VAL A 270 10.88 24.53 -16.45
CA VAL A 270 9.46 24.46 -16.14
C VAL A 270 9.27 23.91 -14.73
N VAL A 271 8.57 24.66 -13.87
CA VAL A 271 8.32 24.30 -12.47
C VAL A 271 6.85 23.97 -12.19
N GLY A 272 5.93 24.52 -12.98
CA GLY A 272 4.50 24.26 -12.85
C GLY A 272 3.83 24.07 -14.20
N CYS A 273 2.90 23.12 -14.23
CA CYS A 273 2.03 22.79 -15.34
C CYS A 273 0.62 22.61 -14.79
N LYS A 274 -0.21 23.64 -14.89
CA LYS A 274 -1.57 23.60 -14.35
C LYS A 274 -2.57 23.79 -15.48
N SER A 275 -3.52 22.88 -15.60
CA SER A 275 -4.55 22.92 -16.63
C SER A 275 -5.79 23.65 -16.15
N VAL A 276 -6.52 24.26 -17.10
CA VAL A 276 -7.82 24.88 -16.84
C VAL A 276 -8.70 24.71 -18.09
N LEU A 277 -9.98 24.40 -17.87
CA LEU A 277 -10.97 24.24 -18.94
C LEU A 277 -11.91 25.45 -18.93
N ILE A 278 -11.82 26.28 -19.98
CA ILE A 278 -12.63 27.48 -20.14
C ILE A 278 -13.34 27.40 -21.49
N ASP A 279 -14.67 27.49 -21.50
CA ASP A 279 -15.51 27.46 -22.70
C ASP A 279 -15.16 26.31 -23.65
N ASN A 280 -15.01 25.10 -23.10
CA ASN A 280 -14.64 23.87 -23.82
C ASN A 280 -13.24 23.91 -24.49
N HIS A 281 -12.37 24.82 -24.08
CA HIS A 281 -10.97 24.84 -24.48
C HIS A 281 -10.08 24.49 -23.30
N VAL A 282 -9.09 23.64 -23.54
CA VAL A 282 -8.05 23.34 -22.56
C VAL A 282 -6.93 24.35 -22.70
N LEU A 283 -6.59 24.99 -21.58
CA LEU A 283 -5.41 25.80 -21.41
C LEU A 283 -4.44 25.12 -20.44
N ILE A 284 -3.15 25.23 -20.70
CA ILE A 284 -2.09 24.83 -19.77
C ILE A 284 -1.24 26.04 -19.43
N ILE A 285 -1.24 26.41 -18.16
CA ILE A 285 -0.41 27.46 -17.58
C ILE A 285 0.95 26.83 -17.26
N VAL A 286 1.99 27.32 -17.93
CA VAL A 286 3.37 26.83 -17.82
C VAL A 286 4.24 27.90 -17.15
N THR A 287 4.60 27.66 -15.89
CA THR A 287 5.53 28.54 -15.15
C THR A 287 6.97 28.09 -15.26
N GLN A 288 7.84 29.07 -15.42
CA GLN A 288 9.25 28.87 -15.74
C GLN A 288 10.13 29.74 -14.85
N LEU A 289 11.25 29.20 -14.37
CA LEU A 289 12.25 30.00 -13.63
C LEU A 289 13.02 30.98 -14.52
N PHE A 290 13.02 30.75 -15.84
CA PHE A 290 13.75 31.54 -16.82
C PHE A 290 12.92 31.72 -18.09
N GLY A 291 13.04 32.87 -18.77
CA GLY A 291 12.37 33.11 -20.06
C GLY A 291 10.90 33.53 -19.96
N GLY A 292 10.37 33.68 -18.74
CA GLY A 292 8.99 34.12 -18.49
C GLY A 292 7.97 33.00 -18.61
N SER A 293 6.84 33.13 -17.90
CA SER A 293 5.76 32.13 -17.90
C SER A 293 4.78 32.36 -19.04
N HIS A 294 4.14 31.29 -19.53
CA HIS A 294 3.27 31.33 -20.72
C HIS A 294 2.04 30.46 -20.52
N ILE A 295 0.98 30.75 -21.25
CA ILE A 295 -0.24 29.95 -21.33
C ILE A 295 -0.31 29.35 -22.72
N TYR A 296 -0.63 28.06 -22.80
CA TYR A 296 -0.80 27.33 -24.05
C TYR A 296 -2.25 26.88 -24.18
N LYS A 297 -2.78 26.89 -25.40
CA LYS A 297 -4.14 26.45 -25.74
C LYS A 297 -4.05 25.23 -26.66
N PHE A 298 -4.91 24.25 -26.44
CA PHE A 298 -5.03 23.10 -27.34
C PHE A 298 -5.57 23.54 -28.70
N ASP A 299 -4.87 23.18 -29.78
CA ASP A 299 -5.26 23.42 -31.17
C ASP A 299 -5.71 22.10 -31.79
N ASP A 300 -7.02 21.98 -32.04
CA ASP A 300 -7.65 20.79 -32.63
C ASP A 300 -7.13 20.46 -34.04
N GLN A 301 -6.72 21.46 -34.82
CA GLN A 301 -6.25 21.24 -36.19
C GLN A 301 -4.83 20.68 -36.20
N GLN A 302 -4.00 21.13 -35.24
CA GLN A 302 -2.61 20.70 -35.11
C GLN A 302 -2.43 19.52 -34.15
N ASN A 303 -3.50 19.13 -33.43
CA ASN A 303 -3.51 18.11 -32.40
C ASN A 303 -2.37 18.28 -31.38
N LYS A 304 -2.15 19.52 -30.93
CA LYS A 304 -1.09 19.90 -30.00
C LYS A 304 -1.38 21.20 -29.28
N PHE A 305 -0.63 21.49 -28.23
CA PHE A 305 -0.69 22.77 -27.53
C PHE A 305 0.12 23.85 -28.24
N THR A 306 -0.49 25.01 -28.44
CA THR A 306 0.13 26.18 -29.07
C THR A 306 0.13 27.36 -28.10
N LYS A 307 1.14 28.24 -28.19
CA LYS A 307 1.25 29.37 -27.27
C LYS A 307 0.05 30.31 -27.46
N PHE A 308 -0.70 30.51 -26.39
CA PHE A 308 -1.88 31.36 -26.34
C PHE A 308 -1.58 32.75 -25.80
N GLN A 309 -0.85 32.82 -24.68
CA GLN A 309 -0.56 34.08 -24.00
C GLN A 309 0.83 34.08 -23.36
N THR A 310 1.48 35.24 -23.30
CA THR A 310 2.65 35.46 -22.43
C THR A 310 2.16 36.08 -21.13
N ILE A 311 2.51 35.49 -19.99
CA ILE A 311 2.16 36.03 -18.67
C ILE A 311 3.06 37.22 -18.38
N GLU A 312 2.46 38.31 -17.92
CA GLU A 312 3.19 39.50 -17.49
C GLU A 312 4.02 39.17 -16.23
N VAL A 313 5.35 39.17 -16.38
CA VAL A 313 6.29 38.76 -15.33
C VAL A 313 6.95 39.94 -14.60
N PHE A 314 6.42 41.16 -14.72
CA PHE A 314 7.07 42.36 -14.17
C PHE A 314 7.47 42.23 -12.69
N ASN A 315 6.67 41.48 -11.92
CA ASN A 315 6.88 41.24 -10.49
C ASN A 315 7.02 39.75 -10.14
N ILE A 316 7.23 38.86 -11.11
CA ILE A 316 7.49 37.43 -10.85
C ILE A 316 8.97 37.16 -11.14
N SER A 317 9.66 36.57 -10.16
CA SER A 317 11.09 36.25 -10.22
C SER A 317 11.37 34.76 -10.05
N LYS A 318 10.77 34.09 -9.06
CA LYS A 318 11.00 32.66 -8.76
C LYS A 318 9.68 31.95 -8.47
N PRO A 319 8.88 31.66 -9.50
CA PRO A 319 7.66 30.88 -9.33
C PRO A 319 7.99 29.52 -8.71
N ASN A 320 7.20 29.10 -7.74
CA ASN A 320 7.36 27.82 -7.04
C ASN A 320 6.13 26.92 -7.16
N ASP A 321 4.94 27.52 -7.06
CA ASP A 321 3.66 26.83 -7.11
C ASP A 321 2.63 27.63 -7.94
N ILE A 322 1.58 26.93 -8.42
CA ILE A 322 0.43 27.52 -9.10
C ILE A 322 -0.84 26.88 -8.56
N GLU A 323 -1.78 27.70 -8.12
CA GLU A 323 -3.12 27.25 -7.74
C GLU A 323 -4.15 27.91 -8.66
N VAL A 324 -5.09 27.11 -9.17
CA VAL A 324 -6.14 27.54 -10.10
C VAL A 324 -7.49 27.30 -9.44
N PHE A 325 -8.33 28.31 -9.40
CA PHE A 325 -9.63 28.22 -8.74
C PHE A 325 -10.67 29.12 -9.43
N GLN A 326 -11.94 28.79 -9.20
CA GLN A 326 -13.07 29.57 -9.66
C GLN A 326 -13.77 30.20 -8.46
N MET A 327 -14.16 31.47 -8.57
CA MET A 327 -14.85 32.20 -7.52
C MET A 327 -15.87 33.14 -8.16
N ASP A 328 -17.12 33.09 -7.68
CA ASP A 328 -18.23 33.88 -8.21
C ASP A 328 -18.41 33.75 -9.75
N GLY A 329 -18.06 32.59 -10.32
CA GLY A 329 -18.14 32.29 -11.76
C GLY A 329 -16.91 32.70 -12.58
N ASP A 330 -16.01 33.50 -12.02
CA ASP A 330 -14.79 33.97 -12.68
C ASP A 330 -13.61 33.02 -12.39
N TRP A 331 -12.76 32.82 -13.40
CA TRP A 331 -11.54 32.02 -13.28
C TRP A 331 -10.36 32.86 -12.80
N TYR A 332 -9.64 32.30 -11.83
CA TYR A 332 -8.44 32.88 -11.27
C TYR A 332 -7.32 31.84 -11.21
N PHE A 333 -6.09 32.34 -11.23
CA PHE A 333 -4.96 31.55 -10.74
C PHE A 333 -3.97 32.43 -10.00
N VAL A 334 -3.25 31.86 -9.05
CA VAL A 334 -2.15 32.51 -8.36
C VAL A 334 -0.84 31.85 -8.74
N ILE A 335 0.16 32.65 -9.09
CA ILE A 335 1.56 32.18 -9.15
C ILE A 335 2.22 32.57 -7.85
N VAL A 336 2.73 31.58 -7.14
CA VAL A 336 3.42 31.74 -5.86
C VAL A 336 4.90 31.99 -6.09
N ASP A 337 5.46 33.06 -5.53
CA ASP A 337 6.86 33.44 -5.72
C ASP A 337 7.71 33.20 -4.47
N SER A 338 8.77 32.40 -4.63
CA SER A 338 9.69 32.02 -3.55
C SER A 338 10.85 32.99 -3.35
N SER A 339 10.93 34.06 -4.13
CA SER A 339 11.93 35.11 -3.97
C SER A 339 11.37 36.30 -3.20
N LYS A 340 12.24 37.04 -2.52
CA LYS A 340 11.85 38.28 -1.82
C LYS A 340 11.53 39.44 -2.77
N ALA A 341 12.07 39.42 -3.99
CA ALA A 341 11.92 40.52 -4.94
C ALA A 341 10.70 40.33 -5.85
N GLY A 342 10.28 39.09 -6.06
CA GLY A 342 9.02 38.76 -6.70
C GLY A 342 7.85 38.87 -5.71
N LEU A 343 6.65 38.94 -6.26
CA LEU A 343 5.39 39.01 -5.55
C LEU A 343 4.51 37.86 -6.01
N SER A 344 3.94 37.13 -5.07
CA SER A 344 2.86 36.19 -5.38
C SER A 344 1.72 36.96 -6.03
N THR A 345 1.32 36.56 -7.23
CA THR A 345 0.46 37.37 -8.09
C THR A 345 -0.78 36.60 -8.49
N LEU A 346 -1.95 37.18 -8.19
CA LEU A 346 -3.25 36.70 -8.62
C LEU A 346 -3.56 37.23 -10.01
N TYR A 347 -3.98 36.34 -10.91
CA TYR A 347 -4.42 36.64 -12.25
C TYR A 347 -5.90 36.32 -12.40
N LYS A 348 -6.61 37.13 -13.20
CA LYS A 348 -8.04 36.96 -13.49
C LYS A 348 -8.27 36.76 -14.98
N TRP A 349 -9.09 35.78 -15.34
CA TRP A 349 -9.60 35.64 -16.71
C TRP A 349 -10.53 36.82 -17.04
N THR A 350 -10.13 37.66 -17.99
CA THR A 350 -10.84 38.90 -18.31
C THR A 350 -10.77 39.19 -19.80
N ASP A 351 -11.85 39.72 -20.36
CA ASP A 351 -11.86 40.35 -21.68
C ASP A 351 -11.14 41.70 -21.62
N GLN A 352 -10.28 41.97 -22.59
CA GLN A 352 -9.63 43.27 -22.80
C GLN A 352 -10.21 43.92 -24.07
N PRO A 353 -11.28 44.73 -23.94
CA PRO A 353 -11.96 45.32 -25.09
C PRO A 353 -11.02 46.17 -25.96
N ASP A 354 -10.09 46.87 -25.32
CA ASP A 354 -9.12 47.75 -26.00
C ASP A 354 -8.12 47.00 -26.88
N ARG A 355 -7.88 45.70 -26.58
CA ARG A 355 -6.97 44.83 -27.34
C ARG A 355 -7.70 43.78 -28.17
N ASN A 356 -9.02 43.66 -28.00
CA ASN A 356 -9.84 42.60 -28.56
C ASN A 356 -9.26 41.20 -28.26
N GLU A 357 -8.77 41.03 -27.02
CA GLU A 357 -8.12 39.81 -26.52
C GLU A 357 -8.80 39.38 -25.22
N THR A 358 -8.92 38.07 -25.01
CA THR A 358 -9.37 37.49 -23.74
C THR A 358 -8.24 36.65 -23.19
N GLY A 359 -7.95 36.78 -21.90
CA GLY A 359 -6.83 36.07 -21.29
C GLY A 359 -6.75 36.29 -19.79
N PHE A 360 -5.65 35.81 -19.21
CA PHE A 360 -5.36 36.02 -17.80
C PHE A 360 -4.46 37.23 -17.60
N TYR A 361 -4.91 38.21 -16.83
CA TYR A 361 -4.15 39.43 -16.57
C TYR A 361 -3.95 39.64 -15.08
N SER A 362 -2.86 40.31 -14.70
CA SER A 362 -2.54 40.58 -13.30
C SER A 362 -3.68 41.35 -12.64
N TYR A 363 -4.13 40.85 -11.50
CA TYR A 363 -5.29 41.37 -10.78
C TYR A 363 -4.90 41.92 -9.40
N GLN A 364 -4.04 41.19 -8.68
CA GLN A 364 -3.61 41.59 -7.35
C GLN A 364 -2.23 41.00 -7.01
N PHE A 365 -1.36 41.82 -6.41
CA PHE A 365 -0.11 41.37 -5.79
C PHE A 365 -0.34 41.05 -4.31
N LEU A 366 0.31 39.99 -3.83
CA LEU A 366 0.18 39.45 -2.49
C LEU A 366 1.56 39.31 -1.84
N HIS A 367 1.56 39.39 -0.50
CA HIS A 367 2.65 39.03 0.39
C HIS A 367 4.05 39.59 0.02
N GLU A 368 4.15 40.93 -0.02
CA GLU A 368 5.37 41.65 -0.37
C GLU A 368 6.56 41.31 0.56
N TRP A 369 7.73 41.01 -0.02
CA TRP A 369 8.98 40.67 0.67
C TRP A 369 9.05 39.29 1.35
N PHE A 370 8.06 38.43 1.12
CA PHE A 370 8.03 37.07 1.62
C PHE A 370 8.57 36.07 0.58
N ARG A 371 8.83 34.84 1.03
CA ARG A 371 9.28 33.73 0.18
C ARG A 371 8.22 32.66 0.21
N ASP A 372 7.18 32.87 -0.57
CA ASP A 372 6.03 31.99 -0.59
C ASP A 372 6.39 30.68 -1.29
N THR A 373 5.89 29.58 -0.75
CA THR A 373 6.18 28.24 -1.25
C THR A 373 4.96 27.58 -1.85
N ASP A 374 3.77 27.87 -1.35
CA ASP A 374 2.53 27.23 -1.78
C ASP A 374 1.33 28.12 -1.51
N ALA A 375 0.26 27.92 -2.28
CA ALA A 375 -1.02 28.59 -2.07
C ALA A 375 -2.16 27.57 -2.06
N GLU A 376 -3.16 27.81 -1.23
CA GLU A 376 -4.36 26.99 -1.18
C GLU A 376 -5.60 27.87 -1.11
N TYR A 377 -6.52 27.67 -2.05
CA TYR A 377 -7.82 28.33 -2.05
C TYR A 377 -8.85 27.49 -1.31
N VAL A 378 -9.61 28.10 -0.40
CA VAL A 378 -10.67 27.43 0.34
C VAL A 378 -11.93 28.29 0.44
N GLU A 379 -13.09 27.66 0.30
CA GLU A 379 -14.37 28.29 0.62
C GLU A 379 -14.96 27.68 1.87
N VAL A 380 -15.40 28.50 2.82
CA VAL A 380 -16.09 28.06 4.04
C VAL A 380 -17.00 29.16 4.56
N ASP A 381 -18.17 28.78 5.08
CA ASP A 381 -19.16 29.71 5.61
C ASP A 381 -19.59 30.81 4.60
N GLY A 382 -19.63 30.47 3.30
CA GLY A 382 -19.97 31.39 2.22
C GLY A 382 -18.92 32.47 1.94
N LYS A 383 -17.69 32.28 2.44
CA LYS A 383 -16.54 33.16 2.24
C LYS A 383 -15.41 32.43 1.54
N SER A 384 -14.73 33.15 0.67
CA SER A 384 -13.58 32.63 -0.07
C SER A 384 -12.30 33.14 0.57
N TYR A 385 -11.39 32.22 0.86
CA TYR A 385 -10.11 32.46 1.50
C TYR A 385 -8.97 31.95 0.62
N LEU A 386 -7.82 32.62 0.71
CA LEU A 386 -6.58 32.19 0.09
C LEU A 386 -5.50 32.10 1.17
N ILE A 387 -4.89 30.94 1.31
CA ILE A 387 -3.86 30.68 2.32
C ILE A 387 -2.52 30.63 1.61
N LEU A 388 -1.52 31.35 2.12
CA LEU A 388 -0.16 31.29 1.61
C LEU A 388 0.77 30.70 2.67
N ALA A 389 1.60 29.74 2.28
CA ALA A 389 2.72 29.26 3.09
C ALA A 389 4.01 29.92 2.61
N SER A 390 4.90 30.22 3.56
CA SER A 390 6.18 30.87 3.27
C SER A 390 7.29 30.34 4.15
N ARG A 391 8.53 30.32 3.63
CA ARG A 391 9.69 29.80 4.39
C ARG A 391 9.92 30.58 5.67
N SER A 392 10.07 29.84 6.77
CA SER A 392 10.36 30.35 8.12
C SER A 392 9.33 31.37 8.63
N GLN A 393 8.09 31.27 8.20
CA GLN A 393 6.96 32.11 8.63
C GLN A 393 5.72 31.23 8.89
N PRO A 394 4.75 31.71 9.67
CA PRO A 394 3.45 31.06 9.77
C PRO A 394 2.63 31.24 8.48
N PRO A 395 1.76 30.28 8.11
CA PRO A 395 0.84 30.47 6.99
C PRO A 395 -0.11 31.66 7.23
N VAL A 396 -0.28 32.49 6.20
CA VAL A 396 -1.17 33.66 6.26
C VAL A 396 -2.48 33.39 5.54
N ILE A 397 -3.57 33.95 6.06
CA ILE A 397 -4.92 33.79 5.53
C ILE A 397 -5.36 35.14 4.96
N TYR A 398 -5.71 35.15 3.68
CA TYR A 398 -6.41 36.25 3.02
C TYR A 398 -7.90 35.94 2.90
N LEU A 399 -8.74 36.95 3.12
CA LEU A 399 -10.19 36.88 2.93
C LEU A 399 -10.60 37.72 1.73
N TRP A 400 -11.43 37.15 0.84
CA TRP A 400 -12.02 37.90 -0.27
C TRP A 400 -13.01 38.95 0.25
N ASN A 401 -12.74 40.22 -0.05
CA ASN A 401 -13.63 41.32 0.24
C ASN A 401 -14.51 41.63 -0.98
N LYS A 402 -15.81 41.33 -0.88
CA LYS A 402 -16.79 41.53 -1.95
C LYS A 402 -17.00 43.01 -2.34
N SER A 403 -16.68 43.96 -1.46
CA SER A 403 -16.82 45.40 -1.75
C SER A 403 -15.64 45.93 -2.56
N THR A 404 -14.42 45.48 -2.25
CA THR A 404 -13.21 45.92 -2.97
C THR A 404 -12.81 44.99 -4.10
N LEU A 405 -13.43 43.81 -4.18
CA LEU A 405 -13.07 42.70 -5.07
C LEU A 405 -11.57 42.37 -4.97
N LYS A 406 -11.06 42.23 -3.74
CA LYS A 406 -9.66 41.92 -3.47
C LYS A 406 -9.53 41.01 -2.27
N PHE A 407 -8.48 40.21 -2.24
CA PHE A 407 -8.05 39.48 -1.06
C PHE A 407 -7.39 40.43 -0.06
N ILE A 408 -7.84 40.43 1.19
CA ILE A 408 -7.29 41.26 2.25
C ILE A 408 -6.74 40.34 3.34
N LEU A 409 -5.55 40.66 3.86
CA LEU A 409 -4.95 39.91 4.95
C LEU A 409 -5.92 39.86 6.14
N HIS A 410 -6.30 38.65 6.52
CA HIS A 410 -7.28 38.40 7.57
C HIS A 410 -6.61 37.97 8.89
N GLY A 411 -5.53 37.20 8.80
CA GLY A 411 -4.78 36.70 9.94
C GLY A 411 -3.73 35.67 9.54
N GLU A 412 -3.24 34.92 10.51
CA GLU A 412 -2.27 33.84 10.34
C GLU A 412 -2.73 32.58 11.07
N ILE A 413 -2.19 31.42 10.68
CA ILE A 413 -2.36 30.17 11.40
C ILE A 413 -1.26 30.08 12.47
N PRO A 414 -1.59 30.22 13.77
CA PRO A 414 -0.59 30.29 14.81
C PRO A 414 0.08 28.93 15.07
N SER A 415 1.25 28.96 15.70
CA SER A 415 1.93 27.76 16.25
C SER A 415 2.36 26.72 15.21
N VAL A 416 2.51 27.12 13.95
CA VAL A 416 3.08 26.30 12.88
C VAL A 416 4.01 27.17 12.03
N ASP A 417 5.32 26.98 12.18
CA ASP A 417 6.34 27.70 11.41
C ASP A 417 6.95 26.79 10.33
N ASP A 418 7.46 27.40 9.27
CA ASP A 418 8.21 26.72 8.19
C ASP A 418 7.39 25.67 7.41
N VAL A 419 6.08 25.90 7.29
CA VAL A 419 5.19 25.15 6.40
C VAL A 419 5.65 25.34 4.96
N VAL A 420 5.77 24.23 4.23
CA VAL A 420 6.22 24.19 2.84
C VAL A 420 5.05 24.11 1.88
N ALA A 421 3.98 23.41 2.25
CA ALA A 421 2.77 23.26 1.44
C ALA A 421 1.53 23.13 2.32
N VAL A 422 0.38 23.60 1.80
CA VAL A 422 -0.94 23.55 2.43
C VAL A 422 -1.90 22.92 1.44
N LYS A 423 -2.64 21.90 1.86
CA LYS A 423 -3.71 21.31 1.03
C LYS A 423 -4.99 21.19 1.84
N ALA A 424 -6.09 21.64 1.27
CA ALA A 424 -7.40 21.56 1.91
C ALA A 424 -8.11 20.26 1.55
N PHE A 425 -8.93 19.79 2.46
CA PHE A 425 -9.86 18.69 2.20
C PHE A 425 -11.11 18.83 3.06
N ARG A 426 -12.15 18.10 2.68
CA ARG A 426 -13.42 18.07 3.40
C ARG A 426 -13.75 16.65 3.78
N GLU A 427 -14.26 16.50 5.00
CA GLU A 427 -14.75 15.24 5.53
C GLU A 427 -16.03 15.49 6.32
N GLU A 428 -17.10 14.77 6.03
CA GLU A 428 -18.43 15.02 6.61
C GLU A 428 -18.86 16.50 6.58
N ASP A 429 -18.61 17.20 5.45
CA ASP A 429 -18.81 18.64 5.24
C ASP A 429 -17.95 19.59 6.13
N GLU A 430 -17.10 19.04 7.00
CA GLU A 430 -16.16 19.81 7.81
C GLU A 430 -14.88 20.11 7.00
N LEU A 431 -14.38 21.35 7.09
CA LEU A 431 -13.16 21.76 6.40
C LEU A 431 -11.91 21.45 7.24
N TYR A 432 -10.92 20.85 6.59
CA TYR A 432 -9.61 20.56 7.17
C TYR A 432 -8.49 21.08 6.28
N LEU A 433 -7.31 21.26 6.88
CA LEU A 433 -6.05 21.54 6.20
C LEU A 433 -4.99 20.50 6.56
N ALA A 434 -4.25 20.06 5.57
CA ALA A 434 -3.01 19.33 5.70
C ALA A 434 -1.83 20.29 5.49
N LEU A 435 -1.07 20.56 6.56
CA LEU A 435 0.11 21.41 6.55
C LEU A 435 1.36 20.55 6.50
N THR A 436 2.19 20.78 5.49
CA THR A 436 3.42 20.03 5.26
C THR A 436 4.62 20.77 5.85
N CYS A 437 5.38 20.12 6.73
CA CYS A 437 6.66 20.62 7.25
C CYS A 437 7.81 19.77 6.72
N TYR A 438 8.92 20.38 6.29
CA TYR A 438 10.06 19.61 5.75
C TYR A 438 10.66 18.64 6.78
N ILE A 439 10.85 19.13 8.01
CA ILE A 439 11.32 18.39 9.17
C ILE A 439 10.46 18.77 10.39
N GLY A 440 10.49 17.95 11.43
CA GLY A 440 9.59 18.11 12.58
C GLY A 440 8.28 17.41 12.29
N ASP A 441 7.16 18.08 12.54
CA ASP A 441 5.83 17.48 12.42
C ASP A 441 4.96 18.26 11.42
N SER A 442 4.46 17.55 10.41
CA SER A 442 3.34 18.01 9.58
C SER A 442 2.06 17.91 10.40
N LYS A 443 1.03 18.67 10.04
CA LYS A 443 -0.16 18.82 10.88
C LYS A 443 -1.45 18.72 10.08
N VAL A 444 -2.49 18.17 10.70
CA VAL A 444 -3.86 18.24 10.22
C VAL A 444 -4.65 19.17 11.14
N LEU A 445 -5.26 20.19 10.56
CA LEU A 445 -6.03 21.21 11.27
C LEU A 445 -7.48 21.15 10.80
N LYS A 446 -8.41 21.48 11.70
CA LYS A 446 -9.85 21.56 11.43
C LYS A 446 -10.33 23.01 11.56
N TRP A 447 -11.20 23.43 10.66
CA TRP A 447 -11.91 24.71 10.78
C TRP A 447 -12.96 24.63 11.88
N THR A 448 -12.76 25.36 12.97
CA THR A 448 -13.68 25.42 14.11
C THR A 448 -13.79 26.86 14.59
N ASN A 449 -15.00 27.38 14.75
CA ASN A 449 -15.25 28.73 15.28
C ASN A 449 -14.46 29.84 14.55
N LYS A 450 -14.39 29.78 13.21
CA LYS A 450 -13.70 30.74 12.34
C LYS A 450 -12.16 30.77 12.46
N GLN A 451 -11.56 29.69 12.98
CA GLN A 451 -10.12 29.53 13.06
C GLN A 451 -9.75 28.06 12.82
N PHE A 452 -8.49 27.81 12.46
CA PHE A 452 -7.98 26.45 12.31
C PHE A 452 -7.40 25.96 13.64
N THR A 453 -7.84 24.78 14.09
CA THR A 453 -7.38 24.12 15.31
C THR A 453 -6.71 22.80 14.98
N GLU A 454 -5.55 22.52 15.56
CA GLU A 454 -4.82 21.27 15.37
C GLU A 454 -5.64 20.05 15.83
N VAL A 455 -5.66 19.01 14.99
CA VAL A 455 -6.33 17.72 15.26
C VAL A 455 -5.31 16.61 15.39
N GLN A 456 -4.27 16.63 14.56
CA GLN A 456 -3.28 15.57 14.49
C GLN A 456 -1.92 16.08 14.03
N THR A 457 -0.85 15.44 14.50
CA THR A 457 0.52 15.65 14.04
C THR A 457 1.08 14.37 13.40
N LEU A 458 1.92 14.55 12.37
CA LEU A 458 2.50 13.49 11.55
C LEU A 458 4.01 13.74 11.37
N PRO A 459 4.89 12.86 11.87
CA PRO A 459 6.34 13.06 11.81
C PRO A 459 6.87 13.16 10.38
N SER A 460 7.52 14.27 10.07
CA SER A 460 8.02 14.58 8.73
C SER A 460 9.51 14.35 8.60
N ARG A 461 9.89 13.65 7.53
CA ARG A 461 11.28 13.27 7.23
C ARG A 461 11.65 13.72 5.82
N GLY A 462 11.97 15.00 5.68
CA GLY A 462 12.18 15.63 4.38
C GLY A 462 10.89 15.63 3.56
N ALA A 463 9.77 16.02 4.17
CA ALA A 463 8.48 16.01 3.50
C ALA A 463 8.27 17.27 2.66
N MET A 464 7.87 17.10 1.41
CA MET A 464 7.57 18.21 0.50
C MET A 464 6.09 18.29 0.15
N ILE A 465 5.31 17.27 0.49
CA ILE A 465 3.86 17.24 0.29
C ILE A 465 3.18 16.36 1.34
N LEU A 466 2.03 16.82 1.83
CA LEU A 466 1.05 16.08 2.59
C LEU A 466 -0.29 16.21 1.86
N GLN A 467 -0.56 15.26 0.97
CA GLN A 467 -1.68 15.36 0.04
C GLN A 467 -2.87 14.54 0.52
N PRO A 468 -4.03 15.17 0.82
CA PRO A 468 -5.28 14.44 1.00
C PRO A 468 -5.83 13.98 -0.36
N PHE A 469 -6.42 12.79 -0.39
CA PHE A 469 -7.09 12.24 -1.57
C PHE A 469 -8.12 11.19 -1.18
N SER A 470 -9.09 10.91 -2.05
CA SER A 470 -10.14 9.93 -1.75
C SER A 470 -10.48 9.06 -2.95
N PHE A 471 -10.97 7.86 -2.65
CA PHE A 471 -11.56 6.93 -3.61
C PHE A 471 -12.85 6.38 -3.01
N SER A 472 -13.97 6.63 -3.68
CA SER A 472 -15.30 6.24 -3.17
C SER A 472 -15.54 6.79 -1.76
N ASP A 473 -15.71 5.93 -0.76
CA ASP A 473 -15.95 6.23 0.66
C ASP A 473 -14.67 6.23 1.51
N ARG A 474 -13.49 6.06 0.89
CA ARG A 474 -12.21 5.98 1.59
C ARG A 474 -11.38 7.22 1.38
N HIS A 475 -10.97 7.80 2.50
CA HIS A 475 -10.23 9.05 2.54
C HIS A 475 -8.82 8.76 3.03
N TYR A 476 -7.84 9.20 2.27
CA TYR A 476 -6.44 8.91 2.48
C TYR A 476 -5.62 10.19 2.57
N LEU A 477 -4.42 10.05 3.13
CA LEU A 477 -3.45 11.13 3.23
C LEU A 477 -2.06 10.58 2.88
N ALA A 478 -1.43 11.14 1.86
CA ALA A 478 -0.08 10.78 1.44
C ALA A 478 0.95 11.76 2.00
N LEU A 479 1.77 11.31 2.95
CA LEU A 479 2.93 12.05 3.45
C LEU A 479 4.17 11.62 2.67
N GLY A 480 4.64 12.48 1.76
CA GLY A 480 5.87 12.27 1.01
C GLY A 480 7.11 12.36 1.91
N SER A 481 8.16 11.60 1.58
CA SER A 481 9.43 11.65 2.32
C SER A 481 10.63 11.51 1.38
N ASP A 482 11.59 12.43 1.49
CA ASP A 482 12.88 12.35 0.79
C ASP A 482 13.89 11.45 1.50
N TYR A 483 13.69 11.17 2.80
CA TYR A 483 14.63 10.41 3.64
C TYR A 483 14.15 9.00 4.04
N SER A 484 12.89 8.68 3.81
CA SER A 484 12.29 7.39 4.14
C SER A 484 11.17 7.03 3.14
N PHE A 485 10.36 6.02 3.47
CA PHE A 485 9.20 5.67 2.64
C PHE A 485 8.14 6.77 2.71
N THR A 486 7.39 6.92 1.62
CA THR A 486 6.14 7.70 1.64
C THR A 486 5.11 6.93 2.44
N GLN A 487 4.44 7.61 3.36
CA GLN A 487 3.46 7.00 4.24
C GLN A 487 2.06 7.36 3.74
N ILE A 488 1.25 6.34 3.45
CA ILE A 488 -0.18 6.49 3.18
C ILE A 488 -0.91 6.24 4.49
N TYR A 489 -1.78 7.17 4.86
CA TYR A 489 -2.68 7.06 6.00
C TYR A 489 -4.12 6.92 5.50
N LEU A 490 -4.96 6.27 6.30
CA LEU A 490 -6.39 6.10 6.08
C LEU A 490 -7.15 6.84 7.19
N TRP A 491 -8.19 7.57 6.81
CA TRP A 491 -9.08 8.27 7.73
C TRP A 491 -9.89 7.27 8.56
N ASP A 492 -9.98 7.54 9.86
CA ASP A 492 -10.86 6.85 10.80
C ASP A 492 -11.98 7.81 11.21
N ALA A 493 -13.21 7.44 10.83
CA ALA A 493 -14.41 8.23 11.07
C ALA A 493 -14.78 8.32 12.56
N GLU A 494 -14.39 7.34 13.38
CA GLU A 494 -14.68 7.34 14.82
C GLU A 494 -13.73 8.32 15.54
N THR A 495 -12.43 8.25 15.24
CA THR A 495 -11.45 9.12 15.89
C THR A 495 -11.29 10.48 15.21
N LYS A 496 -11.83 10.65 14.00
CA LYS A 496 -11.64 11.82 13.13
C LYS A 496 -10.15 12.17 12.92
N THR A 497 -9.33 11.13 12.71
CA THR A 497 -7.88 11.24 12.50
C THR A 497 -7.39 10.23 11.46
N PHE A 498 -6.18 10.44 10.94
CA PHE A 498 -5.54 9.54 9.98
C PHE A 498 -4.64 8.52 10.65
N HIS A 499 -4.83 7.23 10.39
CA HIS A 499 -3.95 6.17 10.89
C HIS A 499 -3.11 5.59 9.77
N LYS A 500 -1.88 5.19 10.11
CA LYS A 500 -0.94 4.66 9.12
C LYS A 500 -1.55 3.42 8.46
N PHE A 501 -1.69 3.48 7.14
CA PHE A 501 -2.29 2.42 6.33
C PHE A 501 -1.23 1.57 5.64
N LYS A 502 -0.32 2.21 4.89
CA LYS A 502 0.73 1.51 4.13
C LYS A 502 1.92 2.41 3.85
N ASP A 503 3.10 1.82 3.70
CA ASP A 503 4.26 2.50 3.14
C ASP A 503 4.39 2.20 1.63
N ILE A 504 4.62 3.24 0.83
CA ILE A 504 4.96 3.12 -0.59
C ILE A 504 6.33 3.76 -0.86
N TYR A 505 6.99 3.30 -1.93
CA TYR A 505 8.28 3.83 -2.33
C TYR A 505 8.16 4.75 -3.55
N VAL A 506 8.46 6.03 -3.33
CA VAL A 506 8.67 7.05 -4.36
C VAL A 506 9.90 7.85 -3.95
N GLN A 507 10.84 8.05 -4.87
CA GLN A 507 12.06 8.81 -4.58
C GLN A 507 11.77 10.32 -4.67
N SER A 508 11.98 11.08 -3.59
CA SER A 508 11.74 12.52 -3.55
C SER A 508 10.38 12.94 -4.15
N PRO A 509 9.26 12.48 -3.57
CA PRO A 509 7.91 12.79 -4.07
C PRO A 509 7.62 14.30 -3.98
N ARG A 510 6.90 14.85 -4.95
CA ARG A 510 6.54 16.29 -4.95
C ARG A 510 5.04 16.56 -5.06
N SER A 511 4.27 15.62 -5.60
CA SER A 511 2.82 15.70 -5.67
C SER A 511 2.23 14.28 -5.70
N PHE A 512 0.96 14.19 -5.32
CA PHE A 512 0.13 13.01 -5.51
C PHE A 512 -1.21 13.48 -6.11
N THR A 513 -1.66 12.85 -7.18
CA THR A 513 -2.86 13.32 -7.90
C THR A 513 -3.72 12.13 -8.27
N VAL A 514 -5.01 12.22 -7.99
CA VAL A 514 -5.98 11.14 -8.25
C VAL A 514 -6.35 11.10 -9.72
N VAL A 515 -6.20 9.92 -10.33
CA VAL A 515 -6.73 9.59 -11.65
C VAL A 515 -7.89 8.62 -11.45
N THR A 516 -9.08 8.98 -11.92
CA THR A 516 -10.23 8.05 -11.98
C THR A 516 -10.56 7.78 -13.44
N THR A 517 -10.63 6.51 -13.81
CA THR A 517 -11.14 6.02 -15.10
C THR A 517 -12.47 5.32 -14.88
N ASP A 518 -13.16 4.90 -15.94
CA ASP A 518 -14.47 4.20 -15.84
C ASP A 518 -14.47 2.97 -14.93
N ARG A 519 -13.32 2.33 -14.72
CA ARG A 519 -13.23 1.06 -13.96
C ARG A 519 -12.10 1.00 -12.96
N ARG A 520 -11.12 1.90 -13.04
CA ARG A 520 -9.87 1.80 -12.28
C ARG A 520 -9.50 3.16 -11.72
N ASN A 521 -8.95 3.10 -10.52
CA ASN A 521 -8.54 4.23 -9.73
C ASN A 521 -7.02 4.20 -9.59
N PHE A 522 -6.36 5.31 -9.83
CA PHE A 522 -4.93 5.43 -9.70
C PHE A 522 -4.54 6.68 -8.92
N ILE A 523 -3.37 6.61 -8.28
CA ILE A 523 -2.68 7.77 -7.74
C ILE A 523 -1.38 7.95 -8.53
N PHE A 524 -1.26 9.10 -9.17
CA PHE A 524 -0.07 9.53 -9.89
C PHE A 524 0.83 10.30 -8.93
N SER A 525 2.11 9.96 -8.86
CA SER A 525 3.08 10.62 -8.00
C SER A 525 4.25 11.18 -8.80
N SER A 526 4.48 12.49 -8.69
CA SER A 526 5.66 13.14 -9.27
C SER A 526 6.91 12.85 -8.43
N SER A 527 8.06 12.72 -9.10
CA SER A 527 9.34 12.41 -8.47
C SER A 527 10.42 13.37 -8.94
N PHE A 528 11.03 14.11 -8.01
CA PHE A 528 12.04 15.11 -8.37
C PHE A 528 13.36 14.51 -8.82
N LYS A 529 13.77 13.38 -8.22
CA LYS A 529 15.07 12.72 -8.48
C LYS A 529 14.94 11.35 -9.15
N GLY A 530 13.81 10.68 -8.99
CA GLY A 530 13.57 9.35 -9.52
C GLY A 530 12.61 9.35 -10.72
N LYS A 531 11.96 8.21 -10.93
CA LYS A 531 10.89 8.06 -11.90
C LYS A 531 9.57 8.45 -11.25
N SER A 532 8.72 9.17 -11.98
CA SER A 532 7.34 9.39 -11.53
C SER A 532 6.60 8.04 -11.56
N MET A 533 5.66 7.85 -10.65
CA MET A 533 5.06 6.53 -10.37
C MET A 533 3.55 6.60 -10.44
N VAL A 534 2.93 5.54 -10.95
CA VAL A 534 1.47 5.36 -10.95
C VAL A 534 1.17 4.14 -10.11
N PHE A 535 0.32 4.29 -9.10
CA PHE A 535 -0.17 3.18 -8.29
C PHE A 535 -1.66 3.01 -8.55
N GLU A 536 -2.08 1.78 -8.78
CA GLU A 536 -3.48 1.41 -8.84
C GLU A 536 -4.02 1.20 -7.43
N HIS A 537 -5.19 1.76 -7.16
CA HIS A 537 -6.00 1.48 -6.00
C HIS A 537 -6.88 0.27 -6.30
N ILE A 538 -6.57 -0.85 -5.66
CA ILE A 538 -7.30 -2.11 -5.83
C ILE A 538 -8.11 -2.43 -4.58
N ILE A 539 -9.20 -3.15 -4.77
CA ILE A 539 -9.96 -3.76 -3.68
C ILE A 539 -9.31 -5.10 -3.35
N VAL A 540 -9.02 -5.34 -2.07
CA VAL A 540 -8.45 -6.59 -1.56
C VAL A 540 -9.44 -7.22 -0.62
N ASP A 541 -9.92 -8.40 -0.95
CA ASP A 541 -10.66 -9.22 -0.01
C ASP A 541 -9.66 -9.86 0.96
N LEU A 542 -9.59 -9.36 2.20
CA LEU A 542 -8.78 -9.90 3.29
C LEU A 542 -9.31 -11.23 3.81
N SER A 543 -10.51 -11.65 3.37
CA SER A 543 -10.92 -13.03 3.56
C SER A 543 -10.33 -13.97 2.52
N LEU A 544 -9.75 -13.45 1.43
CA LEU A 544 -9.11 -14.24 0.40
C LEU A 544 -7.66 -14.59 0.73
#